data_AF-A0A6I9P080-F1
#
_entry.id   AF-A0A6I9P080-F1
#
_cell.length_a   1.000
_cell.length_b   1.000
_cell.length_c   1.000
_cell.angle_alpha   90.00
_cell.angle_beta   90.00
_cell.angle_gamma   90.00
#
_symmetry.space_group_name_H-M   'P 1'
#
loop_
_entity.id
_entity.type
_entity.pdbx_description
1 polymer ?
#
loop_
_entity_poly.entity_id
_entity_poly.type
_entity_poly.pdbx_seq_one_letter_code
_entity_poly.pdbx_strand_id
1 'polypeptide(L)'
;MDETRDAIIQASKLPMSIIIIGVGNADFAAMEFLDGDASVLRSSTGEEAVRDIVQFVPFRDFRNAPKETLAKSVLAELPQQVTQYFKQRNVPPANSAPK
;
A
#
# COMPACT_ATOMS: atom_id res chain seq x y z
N MET A 1 -4.51 -5.28 16.52
CA MET A 1 -4.19 -4.46 15.33
C MET A 1 -2.81 -3.83 15.47
N ASP A 2 -2.31 -3.63 16.68
CA ASP A 2 -1.00 -3.02 16.92
C ASP A 2 0.14 -3.86 16.33
N GLU A 3 0.07 -5.19 16.42
CA GLU A 3 1.08 -6.08 15.82
C GLU A 3 1.12 -5.96 14.30
N THR A 4 -0.06 -5.81 13.67
CA THR A 4 -0.18 -5.60 12.22
C THR A 4 0.42 -4.25 11.82
N ARG A 5 0.13 -3.19 12.59
CA ARG A 5 0.70 -1.86 12.36
C ARG A 5 2.21 -1.87 12.50
N ASP A 6 2.73 -2.49 13.55
CA ASP A 6 4.16 -2.60 13.80
C ASP A 6 4.86 -3.38 12.67
N ALA A 7 4.25 -4.47 12.20
CA ALA A 7 4.76 -5.22 11.05
C ALA A 7 4.77 -4.39 9.76
N ILE A 8 3.72 -3.61 9.49
CA ILE A 8 3.65 -2.70 8.33
C ILE A 8 4.73 -1.61 8.43
N ILE A 9 4.93 -1.04 9.61
CA ILE A 9 5.96 -0.02 9.84
C ILE A 9 7.36 -0.61 9.58
N GLN A 10 7.65 -1.82 10.05
CA GLN A 10 8.93 -2.47 9.72
C GLN A 10 9.04 -2.79 8.22
N ALA A 11 7.96 -3.25 7.59
CA ALA A 11 7.92 -3.53 6.16
C ALA A 11 8.11 -2.27 5.30
N SER A 12 7.73 -1.08 5.79
CA SER A 12 7.91 0.19 5.07
C SER A 12 9.38 0.51 4.73
N LYS A 13 10.34 -0.15 5.40
CA LYS A 13 11.80 -0.01 5.14
C LYS A 13 12.29 -0.96 4.03
N LEU A 14 11.49 -1.93 3.61
CA LEU A 14 11.82 -3.00 2.67
C LEU A 14 11.25 -2.73 1.27
N PRO A 15 11.76 -3.36 0.20
CA PRO A 15 11.18 -3.29 -1.14
C PRO A 15 9.87 -4.11 -1.22
N MET A 16 8.86 -3.69 -0.45
CA MET A 16 7.59 -4.38 -0.28
C MET A 16 6.45 -3.39 -0.39
N SER A 17 5.39 -3.83 -1.07
CA SER A 17 4.08 -3.20 -1.15
C SER A 17 3.03 -4.25 -0.80
N ILE A 18 1.97 -3.85 -0.10
CA ILE A 18 0.93 -4.72 0.43
C ILE A 18 -0.40 -4.28 -0.17
N ILE A 19 -1.14 -5.23 -0.73
CA ILE A 19 -2.51 -5.00 -1.19
C ILE A 19 -3.43 -5.85 -0.32
N ILE A 20 -4.44 -5.21 0.28
CA ILE A 20 -5.46 -5.86 1.10
C ILE A 20 -6.79 -5.80 0.35
N ILE A 21 -7.34 -6.96 0.01
CA ILE A 21 -8.64 -7.05 -0.67
C ILE A 21 -9.72 -7.48 0.32
N GLY A 22 -10.65 -6.57 0.63
CA GLY A 22 -11.79 -6.84 1.50
C GLY A 22 -12.91 -7.55 0.73
N VAL A 23 -13.27 -8.77 1.13
CA VAL A 23 -14.39 -9.52 0.53
C VAL A 23 -15.56 -9.68 1.52
N GLY A 24 -16.77 -9.78 1.00
CA GLY A 24 -17.99 -9.89 1.82
C GLY A 24 -18.49 -8.54 2.32
N ASN A 25 -19.26 -8.57 3.41
CA ASN A 25 -20.01 -7.40 3.91
C ASN A 25 -19.58 -6.93 5.30
N ALA A 26 -18.41 -7.33 5.80
CA ALA A 26 -17.91 -6.91 7.11
C ALA A 26 -17.64 -5.39 7.15
N ASP A 27 -17.41 -4.87 8.36
CA ASP A 27 -16.88 -3.50 8.54
C ASP A 27 -15.38 -3.49 8.22
N PHE A 28 -14.95 -2.52 7.40
CA PHE A 28 -13.58 -2.37 6.93
C PHE A 28 -12.86 -1.12 7.46
N ALA A 29 -13.44 -0.41 8.44
CA ALA A 29 -12.83 0.79 9.02
C ALA A 29 -11.37 0.60 9.45
N ALA A 30 -11.02 -0.58 9.98
CA ALA A 30 -9.66 -0.88 10.37
C ALA A 30 -8.70 -1.08 9.18
N MET A 31 -9.19 -1.51 8.02
CA MET A 31 -8.37 -1.66 6.80
C MET A 31 -8.18 -0.30 6.11
N GLU A 32 -9.23 0.53 6.09
CA GLU A 32 -9.15 1.92 5.63
C GLU A 32 -8.15 2.73 6.47
N PHE A 33 -8.06 2.44 7.76
CA PHE A 33 -7.03 3.02 8.63
C PHE A 33 -5.59 2.60 8.23
N LEU A 34 -5.41 1.40 7.68
CA LEU A 34 -4.10 0.91 7.27
C LEU A 34 -3.64 1.46 5.92
N ASP A 35 -4.57 1.98 5.10
CA ASP A 35 -4.36 2.46 3.72
C ASP A 35 -3.48 3.72 3.62
N GLY A 36 -3.05 4.31 4.74
CA GLY A 36 -2.06 5.40 4.79
C GLY A 36 -2.51 6.77 4.23
N ASP A 37 -3.53 6.81 3.39
CA ASP A 37 -4.09 8.00 2.73
C ASP A 37 -4.60 9.08 3.70
N ALA A 38 -5.10 8.67 4.88
CA ALA A 38 -5.64 9.61 5.88
C ALA A 38 -4.59 10.14 6.86
N SER A 39 -3.53 9.37 7.14
CA SER A 39 -2.48 9.75 8.08
C SER A 39 -1.31 8.76 8.06
N VAL A 40 -0.10 9.26 8.34
CA VAL A 40 1.09 8.41 8.53
C VAL A 40 0.86 7.40 9.64
N LEU A 41 1.03 6.11 9.34
CA LEU A 41 0.92 5.03 10.31
C LEU A 41 1.97 5.17 11.42
N ARG A 42 1.50 5.10 12.66
CA ARG A 42 2.32 5.17 13.89
C ARG A 42 2.28 3.85 14.66
N SER A 43 3.40 3.43 15.24
CA SER A 43 3.47 2.27 16.13
C SER A 43 2.99 2.64 17.53
N SER A 44 2.83 1.63 18.38
CA SER A 44 2.59 1.80 19.82
C SER A 44 3.74 2.55 20.53
N THR A 45 4.95 2.49 19.97
CA THR A 45 6.17 3.15 20.48
C THR A 45 6.40 4.55 19.90
N GLY A 46 5.52 5.01 19.00
CA GLY A 46 5.61 6.32 18.34
C GLY A 46 6.46 6.35 17.07
N GLU A 47 6.98 5.21 16.60
CA GLU A 47 7.68 5.09 15.32
C GLU A 47 6.70 5.31 14.17
N GLU A 48 7.11 6.08 13.16
CA GLU A 48 6.31 6.37 11.97
C GLU A 48 6.75 5.50 10.79
N ALA A 49 5.80 5.06 9.96
CA ALA A 49 6.11 4.42 8.70
C ALA A 49 6.93 5.37 7.80
N VAL A 50 8.03 4.89 7.23
CA VAL A 50 8.92 5.76 6.42
C VAL A 50 8.39 5.99 5.00
N ARG A 51 7.44 5.16 4.57
CA ARG A 51 6.74 5.22 3.30
C ARG A 51 5.36 4.63 3.49
N ASP A 52 4.42 5.09 2.68
CA ASP A 52 3.16 4.40 2.51
C ASP A 52 3.37 3.15 1.64
N ILE A 53 2.80 2.03 2.07
CA ILE A 53 3.01 0.71 1.44
C ILE A 53 1.76 -0.15 1.41
N VAL A 54 0.61 0.32 1.91
CA VAL A 54 -0.62 -0.48 1.95
C VAL A 54 -1.62 0.14 0.99
N GLN A 55 -2.23 -0.68 0.15
CA GLN A 55 -3.43 -0.33 -0.60
C GLN A 55 -4.59 -1.21 -0.14
N PHE A 56 -5.67 -0.62 0.34
CA PHE A 56 -6.91 -1.32 0.65
C PHE A 56 -7.92 -1.18 -0.49
N VAL A 57 -8.54 -2.30 -0.88
CA VAL A 57 -9.61 -2.30 -1.89
C VAL A 57 -10.80 -3.14 -1.41
N PRO A 58 -11.96 -2.52 -1.14
CA PRO A 58 -13.20 -3.24 -0.88
C PRO A 58 -13.76 -3.85 -2.17
N PHE A 59 -13.63 -5.16 -2.36
CA PHE A 59 -14.06 -5.85 -3.58
C PHE A 59 -15.56 -5.68 -3.89
N ARG A 60 -16.39 -5.52 -2.85
CA ARG A 60 -17.85 -5.34 -3.01
C ARG A 60 -18.22 -4.11 -3.84
N ASP A 61 -17.38 -3.08 -3.86
CA ASP A 61 -17.63 -1.83 -4.59
C ASP A 61 -17.51 -2.03 -6.12
N PHE A 62 -16.90 -3.13 -6.54
CA PHE A 62 -16.64 -3.46 -7.94
C PHE A 62 -17.54 -4.56 -8.49
N ARG A 63 -18.53 -5.03 -7.73
CA ARG A 63 -19.37 -6.19 -8.09
C ARG A 63 -20.06 -6.04 -9.46
N ASN A 64 -20.45 -4.83 -9.80
CA ASN A 64 -21.10 -4.48 -11.07
C ASN A 64 -20.19 -3.65 -11.99
N ALA A 65 -18.91 -3.50 -11.65
CA ALA A 65 -17.96 -2.73 -12.43
C ALA A 65 -17.19 -3.64 -13.42
N PRO A 66 -16.67 -3.07 -14.52
CA PRO A 66 -15.72 -3.76 -15.37
C PRO A 66 -14.49 -4.22 -14.57
N LYS A 67 -13.89 -5.36 -14.96
CA LYS A 67 -12.71 -5.94 -14.29
C LYS A 67 -11.52 -4.97 -14.30
N GLU A 68 -11.45 -4.13 -15.33
CA GLU A 68 -10.44 -3.10 -15.52
C GLU A 68 -10.53 -2.04 -14.41
N THR A 69 -11.72 -1.75 -13.90
CA THR A 69 -11.91 -0.79 -12.79
C THR A 69 -11.32 -1.34 -11.50
N LEU A 70 -11.55 -2.62 -11.21
CA LEU A 70 -10.92 -3.29 -10.07
C LEU A 70 -9.39 -3.30 -10.22
N ALA A 71 -8.88 -3.70 -11.38
CA ALA A 71 -7.45 -3.73 -11.64
C ALA A 71 -6.79 -2.35 -11.48
N LYS A 72 -7.46 -1.28 -11.95
CA LYS A 72 -7.02 0.10 -11.74
C LYS A 72 -6.94 0.45 -10.27
N SER A 73 -7.97 0.13 -9.48
CA SER A 73 -7.99 0.41 -8.04
C SER A 73 -6.89 -0.35 -7.29
N VAL A 74 -6.70 -1.62 -7.62
CA VAL A 74 -5.69 -2.50 -6.98
C VAL A 74 -4.26 -2.05 -7.25
N LEU A 75 -4.00 -1.45 -8.41
CA LEU A 75 -2.66 -1.06 -8.85
C LEU A 75 -2.40 0.45 -8.76
N ALA A 76 -3.35 1.24 -8.24
CA ALA A 76 -3.29 2.70 -8.29
C ALA A 76 -2.03 3.27 -7.63
N GLU A 77 -1.70 2.79 -6.44
CA GLU A 77 -0.58 3.33 -5.65
C GLU A 77 0.77 2.64 -5.89
N LEU A 78 0.77 1.41 -6.40
CA LEU A 78 2.00 0.64 -6.58
C LEU A 78 3.12 1.41 -7.32
N PRO A 79 2.86 2.14 -8.42
CA PRO A 79 3.91 2.91 -9.09
C PRO A 79 4.57 3.96 -8.16
N GLN A 80 3.78 4.64 -7.34
CA GLN A 80 4.29 5.62 -6.39
C GLN A 80 5.11 4.93 -5.29
N GLN A 81 4.59 3.86 -4.69
CA GLN A 81 5.29 3.11 -3.63
C GLN A 81 6.64 2.57 -4.09
N VAL A 82 6.71 2.04 -5.32
CA VAL A 82 7.96 1.58 -5.95
C VAL A 82 8.92 2.75 -6.12
N THR A 83 8.49 3.84 -6.77
CA THR A 83 9.40 4.97 -7.02
C THR A 83 9.90 5.62 -5.72
N GLN A 84 9.08 5.68 -4.68
CA GLN A 84 9.48 6.16 -3.36
C GLN A 84 10.60 5.29 -2.75
N TYR A 85 10.51 3.96 -2.81
CA TYR A 85 11.56 3.07 -2.29
C TYR A 85 12.90 3.30 -2.99
N PHE A 86 12.89 3.32 -4.33
CA PHE A 86 14.11 3.51 -5.11
C PHE A 86 14.74 4.89 -4.88
N LYS A 87 13.91 5.95 -4.81
CA LYS A 87 14.36 7.31 -4.43
C LYS A 87 15.00 7.33 -3.04
N GLN A 88 14.36 6.73 -2.03
CA GLN A 88 14.88 6.66 -0.66
C GLN A 88 16.22 5.92 -0.57
N ARG A 89 16.43 4.91 -1.43
CA ARG A 89 17.69 4.14 -1.49
C ARG A 89 18.74 4.75 -2.43
N ASN A 90 18.46 5.90 -3.06
CA ASN A 90 19.32 6.51 -4.08
C ASN A 90 19.68 5.54 -5.22
N VAL A 91 18.76 4.64 -5.59
CA VAL A 91 18.96 3.69 -6.69
C VAL A 91 18.32 4.29 -7.95
N PRO A 92 19.11 4.67 -8.96
CA PRO A 92 18.58 5.22 -10.20
C PRO A 92 17.91 4.13 -11.05
N PRO A 93 17.00 4.49 -11.97
CA PRO A 93 16.51 3.57 -12.98
C PRO A 93 17.67 2.96 -13.76
N ALA A 94 17.57 1.66 -14.06
CA ALA A 94 18.54 1.02 -14.95
C ALA A 94 18.36 1.58 -16.37
N ASN A 95 19.21 2.53 -16.78
CA ASN A 95 19.32 2.97 -18.16
C ASN A 95 19.98 1.87 -19.00
N SER A 96 19.24 0.81 -19.31
CA SER A 96 19.48 0.07 -20.53
C SER A 96 18.71 0.79 -21.63
N ALA A 97 19.39 1.69 -22.34
CA ALA A 97 18.94 2.02 -23.69
C ALA A 97 18.71 0.69 -24.44
N PRO A 98 17.60 0.51 -25.15
CA PRO A 98 17.45 -0.66 -26.00
C PRO A 98 18.65 -0.68 -26.97
N LYS A 99 19.43 -1.77 -26.94
CA LYS A 99 20.44 -2.04 -27.95
C LYS A 99 19.78 -2.42 -29.26
#